data_AF-A0A1J4S6B0-F1
#
_entry.id   AF-A0A1J4S6B0-F1
#
_cell.length_a   1.000
_cell.length_b   1.000
_cell.length_c   1.000
_cell.angle_alpha   90.00
_cell.angle_beta   90.00
_cell.angle_gamma   90.00
#
_symmetry.space_group_name_H-M   'P 1'
#
loop_
_entity.id
_entity.type
_entity.pdbx_description
1 polymer ?
#
loop_
_entity_poly.entity_id
_entity_poly.type
_entity_poly.pdbx_seq_one_letter_code
_entity_poly.pdbx_strand_id
1 'polypeptide(L)'
;MRVILDTNVFISGIFFSGPPSQILKAWANQSFQILLSQQILDEYQSVAEDLSSKFQTIDILPIIELVTIHGQFVDTQGFDMSVCEDPDDDKFLECAVAGKCKTIISGDKHLLRLSGYEGITVWSPRNFVDKYL
;
A
#
# COMPACT_ATOMS: atom_id res chain seq x y z
N MET A 1 -8.18 -9.65 -7.75
CA MET A 1 -7.66 -8.31 -8.11
C MET A 1 -6.26 -8.13 -7.51
N ARG A 2 -5.42 -7.26 -8.07
CA ARG A 2 -4.08 -6.93 -7.55
C ARG A 2 -4.09 -5.47 -7.12
N VAL A 3 -3.55 -5.17 -5.94
CA VAL A 3 -3.62 -3.85 -5.31
C VAL A 3 -2.28 -3.53 -4.67
N ILE A 4 -1.84 -2.29 -4.82
CA ILE A 4 -0.72 -1.73 -4.03
C ILE A 4 -1.33 -0.82 -2.97
N LEU A 5 -0.88 -0.95 -1.73
CA LEU A 5 -1.30 -0.09 -0.64
C LEU A 5 -0.21 0.93 -0.36
N ASP A 6 -0.60 2.20 -0.26
CA ASP A 6 0.21 3.22 0.39
C ASP A 6 0.47 2.82 1.85
N THR A 7 1.68 3.11 2.33
CA THR A 7 2.12 2.91 3.72
C THR A 7 1.12 3.44 4.73
N ASN A 8 0.61 4.65 4.55
CA ASN A 8 -0.37 5.23 5.47
C ASN A 8 -1.67 4.43 5.52
N VAL A 9 -2.09 3.83 4.40
CA VAL A 9 -3.30 2.99 4.34
C VAL A 9 -3.04 1.66 5.04
N PHE A 10 -1.92 1.01 4.77
CA PHE A 10 -1.55 -0.25 5.41
C PHE A 10 -1.47 -0.08 6.93
N ILE A 11 -0.68 0.89 7.39
CA ILE A 11 -0.48 1.19 8.81
C ILE A 11 -1.79 1.62 9.47
N SER A 12 -2.58 2.50 8.85
CA SER A 12 -3.89 2.88 9.41
C SER A 12 -4.85 1.71 9.55
N GLY A 13 -4.76 0.71 8.66
CA GLY A 13 -5.60 -0.49 8.74
C GLY A 13 -5.29 -1.38 9.93
N ILE A 14 -4.05 -1.31 10.46
CA ILE A 14 -3.61 -2.03 11.65
C ILE A 14 -4.10 -1.31 12.92
N PHE A 15 -3.93 0.01 12.96
CA PHE A 15 -4.14 0.81 14.18
C PHE A 15 -5.56 1.30 14.39
N PHE A 16 -6.32 1.52 13.33
CA PHE A 16 -7.58 2.24 13.40
C PHE A 16 -8.70 1.50 12.68
N SER A 17 -9.93 1.69 13.16
CA SER A 17 -11.12 1.25 12.44
C SER A 17 -11.40 2.15 11.22
N GLY A 18 -12.23 1.67 10.29
CA GLY A 18 -12.66 2.43 9.11
C GLY A 18 -12.23 1.77 7.80
N PRO A 19 -12.26 2.51 6.68
CA PRO A 19 -11.97 1.95 5.36
C PRO A 19 -10.62 1.22 5.26
N PRO A 20 -9.49 1.72 5.79
CA PRO A 20 -8.22 0.99 5.77
C PRO A 20 -8.27 -0.39 6.46
N SER A 21 -8.93 -0.49 7.62
CA SER A 21 -9.10 -1.77 8.32
C SER A 21 -10.00 -2.74 7.55
N GLN A 22 -11.03 -2.23 6.86
CA GLN A 22 -11.87 -3.05 5.98
C GLN A 22 -11.07 -3.61 4.79
N ILE A 23 -10.16 -2.81 4.23
CA ILE A 23 -9.27 -3.23 3.15
C ILE A 23 -8.35 -4.37 3.62
N LEU A 24 -7.73 -4.27 4.80
CA LEU A 24 -6.90 -5.35 5.34
C LEU A 24 -7.72 -6.62 5.64
N LYS A 25 -8.95 -6.47 6.17
CA LYS A 25 -9.87 -7.62 6.36
C LYS A 25 -10.23 -8.29 5.03
N ALA A 26 -10.47 -7.52 3.99
CA ALA A 26 -10.74 -8.06 2.66
C ALA A 26 -9.52 -8.78 2.06
N TRP A 27 -8.31 -8.26 2.29
CA TRP A 27 -7.07 -8.98 1.94
C TRP A 27 -6.93 -10.29 2.73
N ALA A 28 -7.16 -10.28 4.05
CA ALA A 28 -7.14 -11.49 4.88
C ALA A 28 -8.17 -12.54 4.42
N ASN A 29 -9.32 -12.09 3.90
CA ASN A 29 -10.35 -12.93 3.29
C ASN A 29 -10.07 -13.29 1.82
N GLN A 30 -8.86 -13.01 1.31
CA GLN A 30 -8.40 -13.33 -0.03
C GLN A 30 -9.19 -12.66 -1.18
N SER A 31 -9.89 -11.54 -0.92
CA SER A 31 -10.64 -10.81 -1.95
C SER A 31 -9.73 -10.17 -3.02
N PHE A 32 -8.48 -9.88 -2.66
CA PHE A 32 -7.46 -9.39 -3.58
C PHE A 32 -6.05 -9.77 -3.08
N GLN A 33 -5.06 -9.60 -3.95
CA GLN A 33 -3.64 -9.80 -3.67
C GLN A 33 -2.95 -8.46 -3.48
N ILE A 34 -2.15 -8.32 -2.43
CA ILE A 34 -1.28 -7.15 -2.23
C ILE A 34 -0.01 -7.35 -3.07
N LEU A 35 0.37 -6.32 -3.83
CA LEU A 35 1.66 -6.22 -4.51
C LEU A 35 2.54 -5.24 -3.73
N LEU A 36 3.83 -5.58 -3.64
CA LEU A 36 4.83 -4.79 -2.94
C LEU A 36 6.17 -4.89 -3.65
N SER A 37 6.98 -3.84 -3.55
CA SER A 37 8.41 -3.87 -3.86
C SER A 37 9.19 -3.95 -2.54
N GLN A 38 10.51 -4.16 -2.62
CA GLN A 38 11.37 -4.10 -1.44
C GLN A 38 11.27 -2.74 -0.74
N GLN A 39 11.30 -1.64 -1.49
CA GLN A 39 11.20 -0.28 -0.95
C GLN A 39 9.89 -0.02 -0.19
N ILE A 40 8.76 -0.55 -0.68
CA ILE A 40 7.47 -0.43 0.02
C ILE A 40 7.50 -1.20 1.34
N LEU A 41 8.05 -2.42 1.34
CA LEU A 41 8.19 -3.20 2.56
C LEU A 41 9.11 -2.51 3.58
N ASP A 42 10.24 -1.97 3.13
CA ASP A 42 11.19 -1.26 3.98
C ASP A 42 10.52 -0.05 4.65
N GLU A 43 9.68 0.68 3.91
CA GLU A 43 8.91 1.79 4.47
C GLU A 43 7.86 1.32 5.48
N TYR A 44 7.15 0.22 5.21
CA TYR A 44 6.22 -0.37 6.17
C TYR A 44 6.93 -0.75 7.47
N GLN A 45 8.12 -1.35 7.38
CA GLN A 45 8.94 -1.71 8.53
C GLN A 45 9.40 -0.48 9.31
N SER A 46 9.93 0.53 8.63
CA SER A 46 10.38 1.77 9.27
C SER A 46 9.24 2.49 10.01
N VAL A 47 8.07 2.63 9.39
CA VAL A 47 6.90 3.27 10.03
C VAL A 47 6.35 2.40 11.17
N ALA A 48 6.39 1.07 11.03
CA ALA A 48 5.99 0.16 12.08
C ALA A 48 6.90 0.25 13.32
N GLU A 49 8.22 0.34 13.13
CA GLU A 49 9.18 0.53 14.23
C GLU A 49 8.90 1.83 14.99
N ASP A 50 8.68 2.93 14.27
CA ASP A 50 8.36 4.23 14.85
C ASP A 50 7.06 4.20 15.68
N LEU A 51 6.03 3.51 15.19
CA LEU A 51 4.73 3.44 15.86
C LEU A 51 4.68 2.44 17.01
N SER A 52 5.46 1.36 16.95
CA SER A 52 5.55 0.37 18.03
C SER A 52 6.03 1.02 19.34
N SER A 53 6.88 2.05 19.25
CA SER A 53 7.30 2.84 20.41
C SER A 53 6.15 3.63 21.06
N LYS A 54 5.17 4.08 20.26
CA LYS A 54 4.02 4.89 20.68
C LYS A 54 2.83 4.05 21.13
N PHE A 55 2.66 2.87 20.54
CA PHE A 55 1.51 1.99 20.75
C PHE A 55 1.93 0.60 21.23
N GLN A 56 2.51 0.52 22.43
CA GLN A 56 3.09 -0.70 23.02
C GLN A 56 2.12 -1.90 23.18
N THR A 57 0.82 -1.68 22.98
CA THR A 57 -0.22 -2.74 23.10
C THR A 57 -0.54 -3.41 21.76
N ILE A 58 -0.07 -2.87 20.64
CA ILE A 58 -0.33 -3.39 19.30
C ILE A 58 0.98 -3.95 18.76
N ASP A 59 0.99 -5.26 18.53
CA ASP A 59 2.11 -5.93 17.87
C ASP A 59 1.92 -5.89 16.35
N ILE A 60 2.65 -5.00 15.68
CA ILE A 60 2.60 -4.84 14.22
C ILE A 60 3.38 -5.96 13.51
N LEU A 61 4.42 -6.52 14.14
CA LEU A 61 5.38 -7.40 13.48
C LEU A 61 4.71 -8.63 12.81
N PRO A 62 3.75 -9.32 13.45
CA PRO A 62 3.05 -10.43 12.80
C PRO A 62 2.32 -10.03 11.51
N ILE A 63 1.82 -8.80 11.41
CA ILE A 63 1.12 -8.32 10.22
C ILE A 63 2.12 -8.01 9.10
N ILE A 64 3.28 -7.47 9.44
CA ILE A 64 4.41 -7.27 8.50
C ILE A 64 4.91 -8.62 7.97
N GLU A 65 5.08 -9.62 8.84
CA GLU A 65 5.45 -10.97 8.44
C GLU A 65 4.41 -11.59 7.50
N LEU A 66 3.11 -11.44 7.83
CA LEU A 66 2.03 -11.95 6.99
C LEU A 66 2.03 -11.30 5.60
N VAL A 67 2.21 -9.97 5.49
CA VAL A 67 2.25 -9.33 4.16
C VAL A 67 3.52 -9.68 3.40
N THR A 68 4.64 -9.95 4.10
CA THR A 68 5.87 -10.44 3.48
C THR A 68 5.71 -11.85 2.91
N ILE A 69 5.00 -12.74 3.62
CA ILE A 69 4.78 -14.13 3.18
C ILE A 69 3.72 -14.22 2.09
N HIS A 70 2.62 -13.47 2.23
CA HIS A 70 1.44 -13.60 1.37
C HIS A 70 1.33 -12.52 0.29
N GLY A 71 2.13 -11.46 0.37
CA GLY A 71 2.19 -10.44 -0.65
C GLY A 71 3.01 -10.88 -1.86
N GLN A 72 2.65 -10.36 -3.03
CA GLN A 72 3.37 -10.62 -4.27
C GLN A 72 4.48 -9.58 -4.45
N PHE A 73 5.74 -10.01 -4.32
CA PHE A 73 6.89 -9.16 -4.59
C PHE A 73 7.06 -8.86 -6.07
N VAL A 74 7.35 -7.59 -6.34
CA VAL A 74 7.66 -7.05 -7.66
C VAL A 74 9.07 -6.51 -7.63
N ASP A 75 9.90 -6.97 -8.55
CA ASP A 75 11.21 -6.38 -8.80
C ASP A 75 11.03 -5.06 -9.57
N THR A 76 11.44 -3.96 -8.96
CA THR A 76 11.41 -2.61 -9.55
C THR A 76 12.77 -2.18 -10.09
N GLN A 77 13.79 -3.05 -10.11
CA GLN A 77 15.08 -2.71 -10.69
C GLN A 77 14.96 -2.24 -12.14
N GLY A 78 15.55 -1.08 -12.43
CA GLY A 78 15.52 -0.45 -13.75
C GLY A 78 14.28 0.42 -14.01
N PHE A 79 13.36 0.53 -13.05
CA PHE A 79 12.36 1.59 -13.01
C PHE A 79 12.89 2.69 -12.09
N ASP A 80 13.11 3.87 -12.66
CA ASP A 80 13.52 5.08 -11.94
C ASP A 80 12.61 6.18 -12.47
N MET A 81 11.55 6.46 -11.71
CA MET A 81 10.56 7.46 -12.07
C MET A 81 10.77 8.73 -11.25
N SER A 82 10.50 9.87 -11.89
CA SER A 82 10.45 11.17 -11.22
C SER A 82 9.15 11.84 -11.64
N VAL A 83 8.05 11.32 -11.10
CA VAL A 83 6.68 11.69 -11.49
C VAL A 83 5.96 12.36 -10.33
N CYS A 84 6.14 11.83 -9.12
CA CYS A 84 5.53 12.35 -7.91
C CYS A 84 6.14 13.71 -7.49
N GLU A 85 5.32 14.54 -6.83
CA GLU A 85 5.83 15.78 -6.20
C GLU A 85 6.73 15.46 -5.00
N ASP A 86 6.42 14.39 -4.27
CA ASP A 86 7.31 13.75 -3.31
C ASP A 86 8.01 12.57 -3.99
N PRO A 87 9.33 12.62 -4.23
CA PRO A 87 10.06 11.53 -4.86
C PRO A 87 9.96 10.19 -4.12
N ASP A 88 9.66 10.20 -2.82
CA ASP A 88 9.49 8.94 -2.08
C ASP A 88 8.25 8.17 -2.59
N ASP A 89 7.18 8.87 -2.99
CA ASP A 89 5.95 8.25 -3.49
C ASP A 89 6.11 7.54 -4.85
N ASP A 90 7.17 7.84 -5.61
CA ASP A 90 7.43 7.21 -6.92
C ASP A 90 7.52 5.67 -6.80
N LYS A 91 7.97 5.15 -5.64
CA LYS A 91 8.07 3.69 -5.38
C LYS A 91 6.74 2.95 -5.59
N PHE A 92 5.60 3.59 -5.32
CA PHE A 92 4.28 2.99 -5.51
C PHE A 92 3.90 2.90 -6.99
N LEU A 93 4.24 3.94 -7.77
CA LEU A 93 4.04 3.93 -9.21
C LEU A 93 5.02 2.95 -9.88
N GLU A 94 6.27 2.88 -9.45
CA GLU A 94 7.27 1.95 -9.98
C GLU A 94 6.81 0.51 -9.78
N CYS A 95 6.35 0.18 -8.57
CA CYS A 95 5.76 -1.12 -8.27
C CYS A 95 4.53 -1.38 -9.15
N ALA A 96 3.70 -0.37 -9.40
CA ALA A 96 2.51 -0.51 -10.24
C ALA A 96 2.86 -0.79 -11.71
N VAL A 97 3.82 -0.05 -12.27
CA VAL A 97 4.27 -0.21 -13.65
C VAL A 97 4.97 -1.57 -13.82
N ALA A 98 5.99 -1.86 -13.00
CA ALA A 98 6.75 -3.10 -13.05
C ALA A 98 5.86 -4.33 -12.82
N GLY A 99 4.97 -4.26 -11.83
CA GLY A 99 4.02 -5.31 -11.49
C GLY A 99 2.81 -5.40 -12.42
N LYS A 100 2.68 -4.49 -13.39
CA LYS A 100 1.49 -4.33 -14.24
C LYS A 100 0.20 -4.24 -13.39
N CYS A 101 0.27 -3.59 -12.24
CA CYS A 101 -0.86 -3.31 -11.36
C CYS A 101 -1.53 -2.02 -11.81
N LYS A 102 -2.87 -1.97 -11.80
CA LYS A 102 -3.63 -0.78 -12.20
C LYS A 102 -4.38 -0.14 -11.02
N THR A 103 -4.06 -0.56 -9.80
CA THR A 103 -4.80 -0.16 -8.61
C THR A 103 -3.83 0.13 -7.48
N ILE A 104 -3.76 1.41 -7.11
CA ILE A 104 -3.11 1.87 -5.87
C ILE A 104 -4.23 2.36 -4.95
N ILE A 105 -4.13 2.10 -3.65
CA ILE A 105 -5.00 2.71 -2.66
C ILE A 105 -4.15 3.64 -1.80
N SER A 106 -4.50 4.92 -1.80
CA SER A 106 -3.78 5.96 -1.05
C SER A 106 -4.74 7.00 -0.51
N GLY A 107 -4.44 7.52 0.68
CA GLY A 107 -5.08 8.70 1.24
C GLY A 107 -4.38 10.00 0.86
N ASP A 108 -3.17 9.91 0.30
CA ASP A 108 -2.33 11.04 -0.06
C ASP A 108 -2.90 11.78 -1.28
N LYS A 109 -2.96 13.12 -1.17
CA LYS A 109 -3.57 13.96 -2.21
C LYS A 109 -2.69 14.07 -3.46
N HIS A 110 -1.37 14.01 -3.32
CA HIS A 110 -0.42 14.03 -4.42
C HIS A 110 -0.54 12.72 -5.21
N LEU A 111 -0.51 11.56 -4.56
CA LEU A 111 -0.75 10.28 -5.22
C LEU A 111 -2.13 10.21 -5.89
N LEU A 112 -3.19 10.68 -5.22
CA LEU A 112 -4.54 10.69 -5.80
C LEU A 112 -4.64 11.49 -7.11
N ARG A 113 -3.87 12.58 -7.25
CA ARG A 113 -3.84 13.40 -8.49
C ARG A 113 -3.19 12.67 -9.66
N LEU A 114 -2.37 11.65 -9.39
CA LEU A 114 -1.70 10.84 -10.41
C LEU A 114 -2.59 9.72 -10.96
N SER A 115 -3.82 9.58 -10.45
CA SER A 115 -4.80 8.65 -11.02
C SER A 115 -5.01 8.92 -12.52
N GLY A 116 -4.79 7.89 -13.33
CA GLY A 116 -4.79 7.92 -14.80
C GLY A 116 -3.39 7.75 -15.40
N TYR A 117 -2.32 8.03 -14.65
CA TYR A 117 -0.94 7.88 -15.11
C TYR A 117 -0.64 6.43 -15.50
N GLU A 118 -0.15 6.19 -16.71
CA GLU A 118 0.09 4.84 -17.26
C GLU A 118 -1.12 3.88 -17.11
N GLY A 119 -2.34 4.43 -17.07
CA GLY A 119 -3.59 3.68 -16.84
C GLY A 119 -3.78 3.16 -15.40
N ILE A 120 -2.95 3.59 -14.45
CA ILE A 120 -3.07 3.26 -13.03
C ILE A 120 -4.18 4.11 -12.42
N THR A 121 -5.11 3.50 -11.70
CA THR A 121 -6.12 4.23 -10.92
C THR A 121 -5.71 4.28 -9.46
N VAL A 122 -5.68 5.47 -8.88
CA VAL A 122 -5.43 5.67 -7.45
C VAL A 122 -6.76 5.91 -6.75
N TRP A 123 -7.08 5.05 -5.80
CA TRP A 123 -8.33 5.09 -5.05
C TRP A 123 -8.10 5.62 -3.65
N SER A 124 -8.99 6.50 -3.18
CA SER A 124 -9.07 6.75 -1.75
C SER A 124 -9.59 5.49 -1.04
N PRO A 125 -9.20 5.23 0.23
CA PRO A 125 -9.66 4.04 0.95
C PRO A 125 -11.18 3.91 0.98
N ARG A 126 -11.90 5.03 1.17
CA ARG A 126 -13.38 5.04 1.17
C ARG A 126 -13.95 4.69 -0.19
N ASN A 127 -13.45 5.31 -1.26
CA ASN A 127 -13.98 5.06 -2.61
C ASN A 127 -13.69 3.62 -3.07
N PHE A 128 -12.55 3.05 -2.65
CA PHE A 128 -12.24 1.65 -2.94
C PHE A 128 -13.21 0.71 -2.23
N VAL A 129 -13.45 0.91 -0.92
CA VAL A 129 -14.42 0.13 -0.15
C VAL A 129 -15.79 0.21 -0.82
N ASP A 130 -16.35 1.41 -1.00
CA ASP A 130 -17.72 1.58 -1.53
C ASP A 130 -17.91 0.97 -2.93
N LYS A 131 -16.82 0.84 -3.71
CA LYS A 131 -16.86 0.32 -5.08
C LYS A 131 -16.63 -1.19 -5.18
N TYR A 132 -15.81 -1.76 -4.30
CA TYR A 132 -15.28 -3.12 -4.47
C TYR A 132 -15.53 -4.06 -3.29
N LEU A 133 -15.89 -3.56 -2.10
CA LEU A 133 -16.09 -4.34 -0.88
C LEU A 133 -17.54 -4.20 -0.36
#